data_AF-W4M7Y5-F1
#
_entry.id   AF-W4M7Y5-F1
#
_cell.length_a   1.000
_cell.length_b   1.000
_cell.length_c   1.000
_cell.angle_alpha   90.00
_cell.angle_beta   90.00
_cell.angle_gamma   90.00
#
_symmetry.space_group_name_H-M   'P 1'
#
loop_
_entity.id
_entity.type
_entity.pdbx_description
1 polymer ?
#
loop_
_entity_poly.entity_id
_entity_poly.type
_entity_poly.pdbx_seq_one_letter_code
_entity_poly.pdbx_strand_id
1 'polypeptide(L)' 'LQEWASALNALGVDVKGLWLADFDSGDGYYFCWKLGEADIEHFHRYETGFAGRRPIELLD' A
#
# COMPACT_ATOMS: atom_id res chain seq x y z
N LEU A 1 1.38 -4.31 17.77
CA LEU A 1 0.89 -3.31 16.79
C LEU A 1 1.93 -2.25 16.50
N GLN A 2 2.43 -1.53 17.52
CA GLN A 2 3.48 -0.53 17.35
C GLN A 2 4.78 -1.13 16.79
N GLU A 3 5.24 -2.27 17.30
CA GLU A 3 6.45 -2.94 16.77
C GLU A 3 6.30 -3.35 15.30
N TRP A 4 5.15 -3.90 14.92
CA TRP A 4 4.87 -4.24 13.52
C TRP A 4 4.91 -3.00 12.62
N ALA A 5 4.23 -1.94 13.02
CA ALA A 5 4.19 -0.70 12.25
C ALA A 5 5.59 -0.08 12.12
N SER A 6 6.35 -0.03 13.22
CA SER A 6 7.73 0.47 13.23
C SER A 6 8.66 -0.37 12.36
N ALA A 7 8.53 -1.70 12.38
CA ALA A 7 9.34 -2.58 11.54
C ALA A 7 9.06 -2.35 10.05
N LEU A 8 7.80 -2.18 9.66
CA LEU A 8 7.43 -1.88 8.27
C LEU A 8 7.89 -0.47 7.84
N ASN A 9 7.66 0.55 8.66
CA ASN A 9 8.12 1.91 8.39
C ASN A 9 9.66 1.97 8.24
N ALA A 10 10.41 1.20 9.03
CA ALA A 10 11.87 1.10 8.92
C ALA A 10 12.33 0.46 7.59
N LEU A 11 11.47 -0.30 6.92
CA LEU A 11 11.70 -0.84 5.57
C LEU A 11 11.20 0.11 4.46
N GLY A 12 10.69 1.28 4.81
CA GLY A 12 10.14 2.26 3.86
C GLY A 12 8.69 2.00 3.45
N VAL A 13 8.01 1.04 4.08
CA VAL A 13 6.59 0.77 3.85
C VAL A 13 5.75 1.77 4.65
N ASP A 14 4.77 2.40 4.03
CA ASP A 14 3.91 3.39 4.67
C ASP A 14 2.68 2.72 5.30
N VAL A 15 2.68 2.61 6.63
CA VAL A 15 1.59 1.99 7.39
C VAL A 15 0.45 2.99 7.59
N LYS A 16 -0.65 2.81 6.87
CA LYS A 16 -1.83 3.70 6.91
C LYS A 16 -2.85 3.36 7.99
N GLY A 17 -2.76 2.16 8.58
CA GLY A 17 -3.71 1.69 9.58
C GLY A 17 -3.42 0.28 10.06
N LEU A 18 -4.37 -0.31 10.81
CA LEU A 18 -4.25 -1.67 11.29
C LEU A 18 -4.22 -2.64 10.10
N TRP A 19 -3.03 -3.20 9.83
CA TRP A 19 -2.79 -4.12 8.72
C TRP A 19 -3.18 -3.55 7.37
N LEU A 20 -2.89 -2.26 7.18
CA LEU A 20 -3.01 -1.55 5.92
C LEU A 20 -1.68 -0.89 5.61
N ALA A 21 -1.11 -1.20 4.45
CA ALA A 21 0.24 -0.79 4.06
C ALA A 21 0.28 -0.38 2.59
N ASP A 22 0.95 0.75 2.35
CA ASP A 22 1.26 1.26 1.02
C ASP A 22 2.76 1.15 0.76
N PHE A 23 3.11 0.68 -0.43
CA PHE A 23 4.48 0.56 -0.92
C PHE A 23 4.65 1.54 -2.08
N ASP A 24 5.56 2.50 -1.90
CA ASP A 24 5.77 3.55 -2.88
C ASP A 24 6.41 3.00 -4.16
N SER A 25 5.81 3.23 -5.32
CA SER A 25 6.43 2.91 -6.61
C SER A 25 7.53 3.88 -7.01
N GLY A 26 7.52 5.10 -6.44
CA GLY A 26 8.36 6.23 -6.87
C GLY A 26 7.91 6.87 -8.19
N ASP A 27 6.80 6.41 -8.78
CA ASP A 27 6.28 6.84 -10.09
C ASP A 27 4.83 7.35 -10.01
N GLY A 28 4.48 8.00 -8.90
CA GLY A 28 3.16 8.66 -8.74
C GLY A 28 2.03 7.75 -8.26
N TYR A 29 2.33 6.52 -7.85
CA TYR A 29 1.34 5.60 -7.29
C TYR A 29 1.91 4.71 -6.17
N TYR A 30 1.03 4.19 -5.32
CA TYR A 30 1.36 3.21 -4.30
C TYR A 30 0.78 1.86 -4.69
N PHE A 31 1.56 0.80 -4.50
CA PHE A 31 1.04 -0.55 -4.37
C PHE A 31 0.45 -0.70 -2.97
N CYS A 32 -0.75 -1.24 -2.85
CA CYS A 32 -1.49 -1.20 -1.59
C CYS A 32 -1.97 -2.59 -1.19
N TRP A 33 -1.73 -2.95 0.06
CA TRP A 33 -2.14 -4.22 0.66
C TRP A 33 -2.93 -3.99 1.95
N LYS A 34 -3.96 -4.81 2.17
CA LYS A 34 -4.65 -4.92 3.47
C LYS A 34 -4.83 -6.36 3.91
N LEU A 35 -5.07 -6.56 5.21
CA LEU A 35 -5.44 -7.87 5.75
C LEU A 35 -6.60 -8.50 4.95
N GLY A 36 -6.42 -9.76 4.57
CA GLY A 36 -7.36 -10.54 3.78
C GLY A 36 -6.94 -10.69 2.32
N GLU A 37 -5.94 -9.91 1.87
CA GLU A 37 -5.33 -10.04 0.55
C GLU A 37 -4.11 -10.96 0.67
N ALA A 38 -4.02 -11.96 -0.20
CA ALA A 38 -2.91 -12.91 -0.19
C ALA A 38 -1.61 -12.31 -0.78
N ASP A 39 -1.76 -11.34 -1.69
CA ASP A 39 -0.68 -10.65 -2.37
C ASP A 39 -1.09 -9.18 -2.65
N ILE A 40 -0.17 -8.37 -3.15
CA ILE A 40 -0.44 -7.00 -3.58
C ILE A 40 -1.10 -7.01 -4.97
N GLU A 41 -2.42 -6.91 -4.99
CA GLU A 41 -3.21 -6.97 -6.24
C GLU A 41 -3.78 -5.61 -6.67
N HIS A 42 -3.56 -4.56 -5.88
CA HIS A 42 -4.10 -3.23 -6.18
C HIS A 42 -3.04 -2.14 -6.02
N PHE A 43 -3.23 -1.07 -6.80
CA PHE A 43 -2.52 0.18 -6.66
C PHE A 43 -3.49 1.35 -6.53
N HIS A 44 -3.01 2.50 -6.07
CA HIS A 44 -3.72 3.76 -6.20
C HIS A 44 -2.76 4.91 -6.48
N ARG A 45 -3.23 5.94 -7.17
CA ARG A 45 -2.44 7.16 -7.37
C ARG A 45 -2.25 7.88 -6.04
N TYR A 46 -1.21 8.71 -5.95
CA TYR A 46 -0.94 9.50 -4.75
C TYR A 46 -2.12 10.39 -4.36
N GLU A 47 -2.85 10.95 -5.33
CA GLU A 47 -3.92 11.90 -5.08
C GLU A 47 -5.25 11.22 -4.71
N THR A 48 -5.45 9.96 -5.08
CA THR A 48 -6.74 9.27 -4.87
C THR A 48 -6.81 8.57 -3.52
N GLY A 49 -5.66 8.25 -2.93
CA GLY A 49 -5.56 7.46 -1.71
C GLY A 49 -6.19 6.07 -1.81
N PHE A 50 -6.34 5.40 -0.66
CA PHE A 50 -6.86 4.02 -0.58
C PHE A 50 -8.24 3.81 -1.22
N ALA A 51 -9.13 4.81 -1.15
CA ALA A 51 -10.46 4.72 -1.75
C ALA A 51 -10.42 4.65 -3.29
N GLY A 52 -9.32 5.08 -3.91
CA GLY A 52 -9.10 5.05 -5.35
C GLY A 52 -8.41 3.78 -5.86
N ARG A 53 -8.35 2.71 -5.07
CA ARG A 53 -7.67 1.47 -5.47
C ARG A 53 -8.20 0.89 -6.78
N ARG A 54 -7.26 0.46 -7.62
CA ARG A 54 -7.47 -0.19 -8.92
C ARG A 54 -6.64 -1.47 -8.98
N PRO A 55 -7.10 -2.52 -9.69
CA PRO A 55 -6.31 -3.72 -9.91
C PRO A 55 -4.97 -3.40 -10.59
N ILE A 56 -3.88 -4.04 -10.19
CA ILE A 56 -2.53 -3.85 -10.79
C ILE A 56 -2.49 -4.19 -12.28
N GLU A 57 -3.41 -5.01 -12.79
CA GLU A 57 -3.56 -5.33 -14.21
C GLU A 57 -3.88 -4.09 -15.08
N LEU A 58 -4.26 -2.97 -14.46
CA LEU A 58 -4.49 -1.68 -15.13
C LEU A 58 -3.26 -0.75 -15.09
N LEU A 59 -2.11 -1.21 -14.58
CA LEU A 59 -0.82 -0.53 -14.74
C LEU A 59 -0.27 -0.89 -16.13
N ASP A 60 -0.15 0.12 -17.00
CA ASP A 60 0.45 -0.02 -18.33
C ASP A 60 1.97 -0.20 -18.26
#